data_AF-A0A935V9Z1-F1
#
_entry.id   AF-A0A935V9Z1-F1
#
_cell.length_a   1.000
_cell.length_b   1.000
_cell.length_c   1.000
_cell.angle_alpha   90.00
_cell.angle_beta   90.00
_cell.angle_gamma   90.00
#
_symmetry.space_group_name_H-M   'P 1'
#
loop_
_entity.id
_entity.type
_entity.pdbx_description
1 polymer ?
#
loop_
_entity_poly.entity_id
_entity_poly.type
_entity_poly.pdbx_seq_one_letter_code
_entity_poly.pdbx_strand_id
1 'polypeptide(L)'
;MAPASASPTAGRKKYCPYSAAPSGTRAACRSSRPEAVGTYVHELCHTYTNQVVDRHPAAFEKGAAAIYPLVATQMESMAYPSWHIMTYETLVRACVIRYLADRQGPQAAAGESERQSAQGFVLVPAVAVSLERFAAARDRYPTLDDFVPELARVMEGYATLAAQITARELAAPHIVSMVPANGAVDVDPALTTLVIRFDRPMTASSCAFVGRPDDIPTVARAPQWDDSVTSLTVEVQMTPGRTYHYWLNHGQNLGFRAADGTPLTPVEVRYTVADR
;
A
#
# COMPACT_ATOMS: atom_id res chain seq x y z
N MET A 1 8.71 4.96 67.87
CA MET A 1 8.28 3.95 68.86
C MET A 1 7.63 2.81 68.10
N ALA A 2 8.34 1.68 67.95
CA ALA A 2 7.77 0.40 67.53
C ALA A 2 7.40 -0.41 68.79
N PRO A 3 6.61 -1.48 68.66
CA PRO A 3 7.18 -2.85 68.60
C PRO A 3 6.48 -3.71 67.51
N ALA A 4 7.15 -4.57 66.71
CA ALA A 4 7.76 -5.89 66.97
C ALA A 4 6.80 -6.89 67.67
N SER A 5 6.58 -8.16 67.27
CA SER A 5 7.13 -9.07 66.24
C SER A 5 6.38 -10.42 66.36
N ALA A 6 6.27 -11.23 65.30
CA ALA A 6 6.65 -12.66 65.25
C ALA A 6 6.04 -13.41 64.04
N SER A 7 6.88 -14.18 63.36
CA SER A 7 6.58 -15.25 62.39
C SER A 7 6.96 -16.60 63.06
N PRO A 8 6.47 -17.80 62.62
CA PRO A 8 7.24 -18.54 61.60
C PRO A 8 6.50 -19.62 60.74
N THR A 9 7.11 -19.92 59.58
CA THR A 9 7.34 -21.23 58.89
C THR A 9 6.21 -22.16 58.34
N ALA A 10 6.28 -22.33 57.01
CA ALA A 10 6.43 -23.57 56.19
C ALA A 10 5.40 -24.74 56.23
N GLY A 11 4.99 -25.18 55.02
CA GLY A 11 4.43 -26.53 54.77
C GLY A 11 3.92 -26.78 53.35
N ARG A 12 4.69 -27.50 52.53
CA ARG A 12 4.24 -28.11 51.24
C ARG A 12 3.16 -29.16 51.51
N LYS A 13 2.10 -29.23 50.68
CA LYS A 13 1.44 -30.51 50.34
C LYS A 13 0.98 -30.54 48.88
N LYS A 14 1.57 -31.48 48.13
CA LYS A 14 1.05 -32.06 46.88
C LYS A 14 -0.30 -32.74 47.18
N TYR A 15 -1.32 -32.56 46.34
CA TYR A 15 -2.35 -33.57 46.12
C TYR A 15 -2.97 -33.41 44.72
N CYS A 16 -2.70 -34.39 43.86
CA CYS A 16 -3.61 -34.91 42.84
C CYS A 16 -3.90 -36.34 43.32
N PRO A 17 -5.16 -36.82 43.41
CA PRO A 17 -5.77 -37.44 42.23
C PRO A 17 -7.29 -37.33 42.10
N TYR A 18 -7.75 -37.42 40.84
CA TYR A 18 -9.04 -37.92 40.35
C TYR A 18 -10.15 -38.27 41.36
N SER A 19 -11.33 -37.65 41.19
CA SER A 19 -12.60 -38.40 41.27
C SER A 19 -13.76 -37.71 40.55
N ALA A 20 -14.51 -38.52 39.81
CA ALA A 20 -15.91 -38.39 39.43
C ALA A 20 -16.28 -37.33 38.37
N ALA A 21 -16.46 -37.82 37.14
CA ALA A 21 -17.36 -37.20 36.17
C ALA A 21 -18.83 -37.50 36.56
N PRO A 22 -19.72 -36.50 36.56
CA PRO A 22 -21.13 -36.74 36.33
C PRO A 22 -21.43 -36.57 34.83
N SER A 23 -22.10 -37.58 34.32
CA SER A 23 -22.80 -37.63 33.05
C SER A 23 -23.63 -36.37 32.76
N GLY A 24 -23.62 -35.92 31.51
CA GLY A 24 -24.81 -35.30 30.94
C GLY A 24 -24.75 -33.81 30.61
N THR A 25 -23.67 -33.33 30.00
CA THR A 25 -23.72 -32.49 28.77
C THR A 25 -22.27 -32.18 28.40
N ARG A 26 -21.86 -32.52 27.17
CA ARG A 26 -20.66 -31.89 26.61
C ARG A 26 -20.99 -30.41 26.45
N ALA A 27 -20.65 -29.60 27.46
CA ALA A 27 -20.37 -28.20 27.23
C ALA A 27 -19.19 -28.19 26.27
N ALA A 28 -19.49 -28.11 24.98
CA ALA A 28 -18.50 -27.84 23.96
C ALA A 28 -17.80 -26.56 24.42
N CYS A 29 -16.52 -26.66 24.74
CA CYS A 29 -15.65 -25.51 24.88
C CYS A 29 -15.57 -24.87 23.49
N ARG A 30 -16.57 -24.06 23.13
CA ARG A 30 -16.55 -23.20 21.97
C ARG A 30 -15.75 -21.95 22.35
N SER A 31 -14.44 -22.13 22.48
CA SER A 31 -13.50 -21.01 22.36
C SER A 31 -12.86 -21.00 20.98
N SER A 32 -13.58 -21.43 19.94
CA SER A 32 -13.11 -21.23 18.56
C SER A 32 -13.52 -19.83 18.11
N ARG A 33 -12.81 -18.80 18.61
CA ARG A 33 -12.78 -17.54 17.87
C ARG A 33 -11.99 -17.84 16.59
N PRO A 34 -12.59 -17.73 15.38
CA PRO A 34 -11.90 -18.03 14.13
C PRO A 34 -10.57 -17.27 13.99
N GLU A 35 -10.50 -16.07 14.59
CA GLU A 35 -9.30 -15.21 14.66
C GLU A 35 -8.12 -15.86 15.40
N ALA A 36 -8.38 -16.72 16.40
CA ALA A 36 -7.33 -17.39 17.16
C ALA A 36 -6.58 -18.43 16.33
N VAL A 37 -7.22 -19.02 15.33
CA VAL A 37 -6.59 -20.04 14.48
C VAL A 37 -5.62 -19.41 13.48
N GLY A 38 -5.97 -18.26 12.89
CA GLY A 38 -5.06 -17.53 12.01
C GLY A 38 -3.79 -17.09 12.74
N THR A 39 -3.94 -16.59 13.97
CA THR A 39 -2.82 -16.23 14.85
C THR A 39 -1.95 -17.45 15.19
N TYR A 40 -2.57 -18.58 15.51
CA TYR A 40 -1.80 -19.81 15.76
C TYR A 40 -1.00 -20.26 14.54
N VAL A 41 -1.60 -20.21 13.34
CA VAL A 41 -0.91 -20.54 12.09
C VAL A 41 0.27 -19.57 11.86
N HIS A 42 0.08 -18.28 12.11
CA HIS A 42 1.12 -17.26 12.03
C HIS A 42 2.33 -17.63 12.91
N GLU A 43 2.10 -17.82 14.21
CA GLU A 43 3.19 -18.16 15.16
C GLU A 43 3.88 -19.48 14.82
N LEU A 44 3.12 -20.48 14.38
CA LEU A 44 3.68 -21.75 13.94
C LEU A 44 4.61 -21.57 12.73
N CYS A 45 4.21 -20.74 11.76
CA CYS A 45 4.97 -20.51 10.54
C CYS A 45 6.35 -19.90 10.80
N HIS A 46 6.51 -19.05 11.82
CA HIS A 46 7.83 -18.52 12.20
C HIS A 46 8.87 -19.63 12.44
N THR A 47 8.45 -20.77 13.00
CA THR A 47 9.36 -21.90 13.26
C THR A 47 9.93 -22.51 11.97
N TYR A 48 9.21 -22.40 10.85
CA TYR A 48 9.60 -22.97 9.56
C TYR A 48 10.21 -21.93 8.61
N THR A 49 9.54 -20.80 8.42
CA THR A 49 9.91 -19.82 7.38
C THR A 49 11.11 -18.98 7.77
N ASN A 50 11.26 -18.61 9.04
CA ASN A 50 12.39 -17.78 9.46
C ASN A 50 13.72 -18.51 9.23
N GLN A 51 13.74 -19.82 9.50
CA GLN A 51 14.91 -20.66 9.27
C GLN A 51 15.33 -20.72 7.80
N VAL A 52 14.36 -20.64 6.87
CA VAL A 52 14.65 -20.57 5.43
C VAL A 52 15.27 -19.21 5.09
N VAL A 53 14.75 -18.11 5.63
CA VAL A 53 15.35 -16.80 5.43
C VAL A 53 16.77 -16.75 5.99
N ASP A 54 16.99 -17.29 7.19
CA ASP A 54 18.30 -17.35 7.87
C ASP A 54 19.35 -18.17 7.10
N ARG A 55 18.92 -19.24 6.43
CA ARG A 55 19.80 -20.07 5.60
C ARG A 55 20.12 -19.44 4.24
N HIS A 56 19.24 -18.57 3.73
CA HIS A 56 19.35 -18.00 2.38
C HIS A 56 19.30 -16.46 2.34
N PRO A 57 20.01 -15.72 3.22
CA PRO A 57 19.88 -14.26 3.29
C PRO A 57 20.30 -13.60 1.98
N ALA A 58 21.37 -14.10 1.34
CA ALA A 58 21.87 -13.59 0.06
C ALA A 58 20.87 -13.72 -1.09
N ALA A 59 19.97 -14.70 -1.05
CA ALA A 59 18.93 -14.86 -2.07
C ALA A 59 17.85 -13.79 -1.94
N PHE A 60 17.51 -13.37 -0.71
CA PHE A 60 16.44 -12.40 -0.47
C PHE A 60 16.90 -10.95 -0.45
N GLU A 61 18.16 -10.71 -0.07
CA GLU A 61 18.70 -9.37 0.18
C GLU A 61 18.45 -8.41 -0.99
N LYS A 62 18.77 -8.81 -2.22
CA LYS A 62 18.63 -7.94 -3.40
C LYS A 62 17.20 -7.40 -3.58
N GLY A 63 16.19 -8.27 -3.48
CA GLY A 63 14.79 -7.87 -3.63
C GLY A 63 14.27 -7.15 -2.39
N ALA A 64 14.43 -7.77 -1.22
CA ALA A 64 13.84 -7.27 0.03
C ALA A 64 14.48 -5.95 0.48
N ALA A 65 15.80 -5.80 0.38
CA ALA A 65 16.49 -4.56 0.75
C ALA A 65 16.20 -3.40 -0.20
N ALA A 66 15.90 -3.68 -1.48
CA ALA A 66 15.46 -2.65 -2.42
C ALA A 66 14.04 -2.17 -2.15
N ILE A 67 13.17 -3.04 -1.62
CA ILE A 67 11.77 -2.70 -1.31
C ILE A 67 11.64 -2.01 0.04
N TYR A 68 12.44 -2.41 1.03
CA TYR A 68 12.30 -1.94 2.40
C TYR A 68 12.24 -0.40 2.55
N PRO A 69 13.09 0.41 1.88
CA PRO A 69 13.01 1.87 1.95
C PRO A 69 11.66 2.45 1.52
N LEU A 70 10.94 1.76 0.62
CA LEU A 70 9.64 2.20 0.11
C LEU A 70 8.52 2.03 1.14
N VAL A 71 8.71 1.16 2.13
CA VAL A 71 7.72 0.84 3.18
C VAL A 71 8.26 1.10 4.60
N ALA A 72 9.48 1.61 4.73
CA ALA A 72 10.21 1.73 6.00
C ALA A 72 9.42 2.50 7.06
N THR A 73 8.85 3.65 6.72
CA THR A 73 8.03 4.46 7.65
C THR A 73 6.91 3.66 8.30
N GLN A 74 6.20 2.84 7.52
CA GLN A 74 5.11 2.02 8.04
C GLN A 74 5.63 0.80 8.80
N MET A 75 6.67 0.14 8.29
CA MET A 75 7.29 -1.02 8.93
C MET A 75 7.90 -0.69 10.30
N GLU A 76 8.61 0.43 10.42
CA GLU A 76 9.22 0.89 11.67
C GLU A 76 8.18 1.21 12.74
N SER A 77 7.02 1.75 12.36
CA SER A 77 5.90 1.98 13.29
C SER A 77 5.34 0.70 13.94
N MET A 78 5.59 -0.44 13.30
CA MET A 78 5.21 -1.78 13.78
C MET A 78 6.40 -2.56 14.35
N ALA A 79 7.55 -1.90 14.58
CA ALA A 79 8.79 -2.49 15.06
C ALA A 79 9.44 -3.52 14.10
N TYR A 80 9.35 -3.28 12.79
CA TYR A 80 10.06 -4.03 11.76
C TYR A 80 11.17 -3.18 11.12
N PRO A 81 12.33 -2.96 11.79
CA PRO A 81 13.35 -1.98 11.40
C PRO A 81 14.34 -2.47 10.33
N SER A 82 14.08 -3.61 9.67
CA SER A 82 14.97 -4.11 8.63
C SER A 82 14.25 -4.92 7.57
N TRP A 83 14.85 -4.99 6.37
CA TRP A 83 14.39 -5.85 5.30
C TRP A 83 14.33 -7.32 5.74
N HIS A 84 15.26 -7.76 6.60
CA HIS A 84 15.33 -9.14 7.07
C HIS A 84 14.11 -9.51 7.92
N ILE A 85 13.75 -8.63 8.87
CA ILE A 85 12.57 -8.80 9.72
C ILE A 85 11.30 -8.72 8.87
N MET A 86 11.25 -7.78 7.92
CA MET A 86 10.14 -7.69 6.97
C MET A 86 9.99 -8.98 6.13
N THR A 87 11.09 -9.61 5.71
CA THR A 87 11.06 -10.87 4.96
C THR A 87 10.50 -12.02 5.80
N TYR A 88 10.87 -12.14 7.08
CA TYR A 88 10.27 -13.12 8.00
C TYR A 88 8.75 -12.99 8.04
N GLU A 89 8.27 -11.78 8.36
CA GLU A 89 6.85 -11.47 8.44
C GLU A 89 6.13 -11.70 7.11
N THR A 90 6.78 -11.35 6.00
CA THR A 90 6.21 -11.54 4.65
C THR A 90 5.92 -13.01 4.38
N LEU A 91 6.87 -13.91 4.66
CA LEU A 91 6.65 -15.34 4.44
C LEU A 91 5.57 -15.91 5.37
N VAL A 92 5.60 -15.52 6.65
CA VAL A 92 4.61 -15.99 7.63
C VAL A 92 3.19 -15.54 7.25
N ARG A 93 3.01 -14.25 6.92
CA ARG A 93 1.71 -13.69 6.54
C ARG A 93 1.21 -14.29 5.23
N ALA A 94 2.10 -14.59 4.29
CA ALA A 94 1.75 -15.30 3.06
C ALA A 94 1.27 -16.75 3.32
N CYS A 95 1.87 -17.46 4.28
CA CYS A 95 1.37 -18.76 4.72
C CYS A 95 -0.04 -18.68 5.32
N VAL A 96 -0.34 -17.62 6.09
CA VAL A 96 -1.71 -17.39 6.63
C VAL A 96 -2.72 -17.22 5.49
N ILE A 97 -2.38 -16.45 4.45
CA ILE A 97 -3.25 -16.30 3.26
C ILE A 97 -3.50 -17.65 2.59
N ARG A 98 -2.47 -18.49 2.43
CA ARG A 98 -2.64 -19.84 1.86
C ARG A 98 -3.52 -20.73 2.73
N TYR A 99 -3.31 -20.69 4.04
CA TYR A 99 -4.17 -21.39 4.99
C TYR A 99 -5.64 -20.94 4.86
N LEU A 100 -5.90 -19.63 4.76
CA LEU A 100 -7.26 -19.12 4.58
C LEU A 100 -7.85 -19.56 3.23
N ALA A 101 -7.08 -19.56 2.16
CA ALA A 101 -7.51 -20.07 0.86
C ALA A 101 -7.98 -21.53 0.97
N ASP A 102 -7.18 -22.39 1.61
CA ASP A 102 -7.45 -23.82 1.72
C ASP A 102 -8.62 -24.15 2.65
N ARG A 103 -8.87 -23.31 3.66
CA ARG A 103 -9.87 -23.59 4.72
C ARG A 103 -11.18 -22.83 4.58
N GLN A 104 -11.14 -21.65 3.95
CA GLN A 104 -12.24 -20.70 3.88
C GLN A 104 -12.50 -20.20 2.46
N GLY A 105 -11.66 -20.60 1.49
CA GLY A 105 -11.85 -20.30 0.08
C GLY A 105 -11.19 -19.00 -0.37
N PRO A 106 -11.22 -18.72 -1.69
CA PRO A 106 -10.46 -17.64 -2.32
C PRO A 106 -10.89 -16.25 -1.84
N GLN A 107 -12.15 -16.04 -1.46
CA GLN A 107 -12.63 -14.75 -0.97
C GLN A 107 -11.98 -14.37 0.38
N ALA A 108 -11.80 -15.32 1.28
CA ALA A 108 -11.13 -15.08 2.56
C ALA A 108 -9.64 -14.72 2.35
N ALA A 109 -8.97 -15.43 1.42
CA ALA A 109 -7.60 -15.14 1.03
C ALA A 109 -7.44 -13.76 0.38
N ALA A 110 -8.38 -13.36 -0.48
CA ALA A 110 -8.40 -12.03 -1.10
C ALA A 110 -8.58 -10.94 -0.04
N GLY A 111 -9.55 -11.09 0.87
CA GLY A 111 -9.77 -10.12 1.95
C GLY A 111 -8.60 -9.99 2.91
N GLU A 112 -7.87 -11.09 3.21
CA GLU A 112 -6.61 -11.01 3.97
C GLU A 112 -5.50 -10.31 3.16
N SER A 113 -5.37 -10.63 1.87
CA SER A 113 -4.38 -10.00 0.97
C SER A 113 -4.54 -8.48 0.92
N GLU A 114 -5.79 -8.00 0.83
CA GLU A 114 -6.13 -6.57 0.85
C GLU A 114 -5.77 -5.93 2.20
N ARG A 115 -6.11 -6.58 3.32
CA ARG A 115 -5.75 -6.09 4.66
C ARG A 115 -4.25 -5.99 4.87
N GLN A 116 -3.47 -7.00 4.48
CA GLN A 116 -2.01 -6.99 4.59
C GLN A 116 -1.40 -5.87 3.74
N SER A 117 -1.89 -5.70 2.51
CA SER A 117 -1.44 -4.62 1.62
C SER A 117 -1.73 -3.23 2.21
N ALA A 118 -2.92 -3.03 2.79
CA ALA A 118 -3.28 -1.78 3.47
C ALA A 118 -2.41 -1.49 4.71
N GLN A 119 -1.86 -2.54 5.34
CA GLN A 119 -0.89 -2.44 6.45
C GLN A 119 0.57 -2.29 5.98
N GLY A 120 0.82 -2.11 4.69
CA GLY A 120 2.16 -1.89 4.12
C GLY A 120 2.90 -3.17 3.74
N PHE A 121 2.31 -4.35 3.97
CA PHE A 121 2.89 -5.64 3.57
C PHE A 121 2.62 -5.94 2.09
N VAL A 122 3.07 -5.05 1.21
CA VAL A 122 2.75 -5.06 -0.23
C VAL A 122 3.25 -6.31 -0.98
N LEU A 123 4.23 -7.03 -0.43
CA LEU A 123 4.77 -8.27 -1.00
C LEU A 123 3.94 -9.51 -0.68
N VAL A 124 3.21 -9.49 0.43
CA VAL A 124 2.55 -10.68 0.99
C VAL A 124 1.60 -11.36 -0.02
N PRO A 125 0.74 -10.63 -0.77
CA PRO A 125 -0.13 -11.27 -1.76
C PRO A 125 0.64 -11.99 -2.89
N ALA A 126 1.70 -11.36 -3.41
CA ALA A 126 2.51 -11.94 -4.49
C ALA A 126 3.28 -13.17 -4.01
N VAL A 127 3.79 -13.14 -2.78
CA VAL A 127 4.44 -14.28 -2.14
C VAL A 127 3.43 -15.40 -1.88
N ALA A 128 2.21 -15.10 -1.44
CA ALA A 128 1.16 -16.11 -1.24
C ALA A 128 0.84 -16.84 -2.56
N VAL A 129 0.68 -16.13 -3.68
CA VAL A 129 0.54 -16.75 -5.01
C VAL A 129 1.76 -17.61 -5.35
N SER A 130 2.96 -17.20 -4.95
CA SER A 130 4.17 -18.03 -5.13
C SER A 130 4.12 -19.33 -4.34
N LEU A 131 3.65 -19.29 -3.09
CA LEU A 131 3.49 -20.47 -2.24
C LEU A 131 2.42 -21.44 -2.73
N GLU A 132 1.41 -20.96 -3.45
CA GLU A 132 0.46 -21.83 -4.17
C GLU A 132 1.16 -22.63 -5.28
N ARG A 133 2.02 -21.98 -6.07
CA ARG A 133 2.82 -22.65 -7.10
C ARG A 133 3.78 -23.67 -6.49
N PHE A 134 4.36 -23.34 -5.34
CA PHE A 134 5.17 -24.28 -4.56
C PHE A 134 4.36 -25.53 -4.15
N ALA A 135 3.16 -25.34 -3.60
CA ALA A 135 2.29 -26.44 -3.19
C ALA A 135 1.87 -27.34 -4.37
N ALA A 136 1.73 -26.77 -5.58
CA ALA A 136 1.38 -27.51 -6.79
C ALA A 136 2.58 -28.24 -7.45
N ALA A 137 3.82 -27.87 -7.14
CA ALA A 137 5.04 -28.37 -7.78
C ALA A 137 5.99 -29.05 -6.79
N ARG A 138 5.43 -29.80 -5.83
CA ARG A 138 6.16 -30.45 -4.72
C ARG A 138 7.07 -31.59 -5.17
N ASP A 139 6.82 -32.15 -6.34
CA ASP A 139 7.70 -33.11 -7.03
C ASP A 139 9.02 -32.47 -7.46
N ARG A 140 8.96 -31.23 -7.94
CA ARG A 140 10.13 -30.43 -8.34
C ARG A 140 10.77 -29.68 -7.17
N TYR A 141 9.97 -29.26 -6.19
CA TYR A 141 10.42 -28.51 -5.01
C TYR A 141 10.01 -29.24 -3.72
N PRO A 142 10.78 -30.26 -3.28
CA PRO A 142 10.45 -31.09 -2.11
C PRO A 142 10.52 -30.36 -0.76
N THR A 143 11.17 -29.20 -0.67
CA THR A 143 11.20 -28.35 0.53
C THR A 143 11.04 -26.88 0.15
N LEU A 144 10.75 -26.02 1.14
CA LEU A 144 10.69 -24.58 0.92
C LEU A 144 12.08 -24.02 0.55
N ASP A 145 13.15 -24.62 1.08
CA ASP A 145 14.54 -24.30 0.69
C ASP A 145 14.74 -24.46 -0.83
N ASP A 146 14.24 -25.55 -1.43
CA ASP A 146 14.35 -25.79 -2.89
C ASP A 146 13.60 -24.72 -3.71
N PHE A 147 12.61 -24.04 -3.11
CA PHE A 147 11.78 -23.04 -3.76
C PHE A 147 12.26 -21.60 -3.53
N VAL A 148 13.30 -21.38 -2.71
CA VAL A 148 13.86 -20.04 -2.43
C VAL A 148 14.18 -19.23 -3.69
N PRO A 149 14.78 -19.81 -4.76
CA PRO A 149 15.04 -19.04 -5.99
C PRO A 149 13.79 -18.41 -6.60
N GLU A 150 12.63 -19.06 -6.52
CA GLU A 150 11.37 -18.51 -7.04
C GLU A 150 10.79 -17.43 -6.14
N LEU A 151 10.94 -17.56 -4.82
CA LEU A 151 10.55 -16.51 -3.87
C LEU A 151 11.39 -15.24 -4.03
N ALA A 152 12.72 -15.41 -4.15
CA ALA A 152 13.65 -14.33 -4.44
C ALA A 152 13.29 -13.62 -5.75
N ARG A 153 13.01 -14.38 -6.81
CA ARG A 153 12.59 -13.83 -8.11
C ARG A 153 11.30 -13.00 -8.01
N VAL A 154 10.33 -13.40 -7.18
CA VAL A 154 9.12 -12.59 -6.95
C VAL A 154 9.46 -11.26 -6.29
N MET A 155 10.30 -11.26 -5.27
CA MET A 155 10.72 -10.01 -4.58
C MET A 155 11.53 -9.11 -5.51
N GLU A 156 12.47 -9.65 -6.28
CA GLU A 156 13.23 -8.88 -7.27
C GLU A 156 12.36 -8.29 -8.38
N GLY A 157 11.37 -9.05 -8.86
CA GLY A 157 10.41 -8.55 -9.83
C GLY A 157 9.59 -7.38 -9.29
N TYR A 158 9.17 -7.47 -8.02
CA TYR A 158 8.46 -6.39 -7.35
C TYR A 158 9.35 -5.16 -7.15
N ALA A 159 10.60 -5.36 -6.71
CA ALA A 159 11.58 -4.28 -6.56
C ALA A 159 11.82 -3.55 -7.89
N THR A 160 11.93 -4.31 -8.98
CA THR A 160 12.09 -3.76 -10.34
C THR A 160 10.89 -2.93 -10.75
N LEU A 161 9.68 -3.43 -10.53
CA LEU A 161 8.45 -2.69 -10.83
C LEU A 161 8.35 -1.41 -10.01
N ALA A 162 8.65 -1.48 -8.71
CA ALA A 162 8.61 -0.32 -7.84
C ALA A 162 9.63 0.74 -8.27
N ALA A 163 10.87 0.34 -8.59
CA ALA A 163 11.88 1.25 -9.11
C ALA A 163 11.46 1.91 -10.43
N GLN A 164 10.80 1.17 -11.33
CA GLN A 164 10.27 1.74 -12.57
C GLN A 164 9.15 2.76 -12.33
N ILE A 165 8.27 2.51 -11.35
CA ILE A 165 7.21 3.45 -10.95
C ILE A 165 7.86 4.72 -10.39
N THR A 166 8.76 4.59 -9.40
CA THR A 166 9.46 5.74 -8.81
C THR A 166 10.24 6.54 -9.86
N ALA A 167 10.94 5.87 -10.77
CA ALA A 167 11.66 6.55 -11.85
C ALA A 167 10.71 7.34 -12.78
N ARG A 168 9.52 6.78 -13.09
CA ARG A 168 8.51 7.48 -13.89
C ARG A 168 7.93 8.68 -13.16
N GLU A 169 7.65 8.56 -11.86
CA GLU A 169 7.14 9.66 -11.04
C GLU A 169 8.15 10.81 -10.94
N LEU A 170 9.44 10.49 -10.72
CA LEU A 170 10.52 11.49 -10.68
C LEU A 170 10.76 12.14 -12.05
N ALA A 171 10.56 11.38 -13.14
CA ALA A 171 10.73 11.89 -14.49
C ALA A 171 9.54 12.72 -14.98
N ALA A 172 8.34 12.53 -14.42
CA ALA A 172 7.13 13.23 -14.86
C ALA A 172 7.28 14.76 -14.69
N PRO A 173 6.76 15.57 -15.64
CA PRO A 173 6.62 17.00 -15.40
C PRO A 173 5.65 17.24 -14.26
N HIS A 174 5.81 18.36 -13.55
CA HIS A 174 4.92 18.76 -12.47
C HIS A 174 4.54 20.24 -12.55
N ILE A 175 3.44 20.59 -11.90
CA ILE A 175 2.94 21.96 -11.85
C ILE A 175 3.67 22.71 -10.75
N VAL A 176 4.37 23.78 -11.12
CA VAL A 176 5.05 24.70 -10.20
C VAL A 176 4.04 25.65 -9.54
N SER A 177 3.06 26.14 -10.31
CA SER A 177 2.01 27.01 -9.78
C SER A 177 0.76 26.98 -10.66
N MET A 178 -0.38 27.33 -10.07
CA MET A 178 -1.64 27.49 -10.78
C MET A 178 -2.37 28.74 -10.30
N VAL A 179 -3.07 29.42 -11.21
CA VAL A 179 -4.04 30.48 -10.92
C VAL A 179 -5.37 30.08 -11.56
N PRO A 180 -6.47 29.94 -10.80
CA PRO A 180 -6.53 29.89 -9.34
C PRO A 180 -5.60 28.84 -8.74
N ALA A 181 -5.18 29.05 -7.50
CA ALA A 181 -4.46 28.02 -6.76
C ALA A 181 -5.37 26.80 -6.57
N ASN A 182 -4.81 25.60 -6.71
CA ASN A 182 -5.56 24.37 -6.45
C ASN A 182 -5.96 24.30 -4.98
N GLY A 183 -7.25 24.06 -4.71
CA GLY A 183 -7.88 24.11 -3.39
C GLY A 183 -8.37 25.48 -2.95
N ALA A 184 -8.24 26.55 -3.76
CA ALA A 184 -8.72 27.87 -3.40
C ALA A 184 -10.25 27.91 -3.24
N VAL A 185 -10.76 28.62 -2.22
CA VAL A 185 -12.20 28.68 -1.91
C VAL A 185 -12.83 30.07 -2.06
N ASP A 186 -12.03 31.11 -2.31
CA ASP A 186 -12.44 32.50 -2.47
C ASP A 186 -11.79 33.08 -3.75
N VAL A 187 -11.99 32.37 -4.88
CA VAL A 187 -11.50 32.84 -6.18
C VAL A 187 -12.32 34.06 -6.60
N ASP A 188 -11.63 35.12 -7.00
CA ASP A 188 -12.26 36.35 -7.50
C ASP A 188 -13.16 36.04 -8.71
N PRO A 189 -14.47 36.36 -8.67
CA PRO A 189 -15.38 36.14 -9.80
C PRO A 189 -15.02 36.97 -11.04
N ALA A 190 -14.19 38.00 -10.91
CA ALA A 190 -13.65 38.76 -12.04
C ALA A 190 -12.46 38.06 -12.74
N LEU A 191 -11.95 36.94 -12.19
CA LEU A 191 -10.87 36.19 -12.82
C LEU A 191 -11.37 35.48 -14.10
N THR A 192 -10.77 35.83 -15.23
CA THR A 192 -11.12 35.29 -16.54
C THR A 192 -10.05 34.38 -17.14
N THR A 193 -9.00 34.06 -16.38
CA THR A 193 -7.88 33.26 -16.86
C THR A 193 -7.51 32.14 -15.91
N LEU A 194 -7.27 30.96 -16.48
CA LEU A 194 -6.48 29.91 -15.84
C LEU A 194 -5.04 30.06 -16.29
N VAL A 195 -4.10 30.05 -15.35
CA VAL A 195 -2.66 30.01 -15.65
C VAL A 195 -2.05 28.80 -14.97
N ILE A 196 -1.41 27.93 -15.75
CA ILE A 196 -0.76 26.70 -15.27
C ILE A 196 0.72 26.79 -15.65
N ARG A 197 1.60 26.79 -14.64
CA ARG A 197 3.06 26.82 -14.85
C ARG A 197 3.65 25.45 -14.54
N PHE A 198 4.41 24.93 -15.47
CA PHE A 198 5.10 23.65 -15.38
C PHE A 198 6.58 23.86 -15.05
N ASP A 199 7.22 22.81 -14.52
CA ASP A 199 8.64 22.82 -14.15
C ASP A 199 9.59 22.77 -15.35
N ARG A 200 9.07 22.49 -16.54
CA ARG A 200 9.83 22.31 -17.77
C ARG A 200 8.98 22.60 -19.01
N PRO A 201 9.62 22.74 -20.19
CA PRO A 201 8.89 22.88 -21.45
C PRO A 201 7.98 21.67 -21.74
N MET A 202 6.75 21.99 -22.13
CA MET A 202 5.70 21.03 -22.49
C MET A 202 5.54 20.92 -24.01
N THR A 203 4.59 20.12 -24.48
CA THR A 203 4.13 20.12 -25.88
C THR A 203 2.92 21.02 -26.04
N ALA A 204 2.95 21.95 -27.01
CA ALA A 204 1.83 22.84 -27.29
C ALA A 204 0.70 22.19 -28.13
N SER A 205 0.89 20.97 -28.62
CA SER A 205 -0.03 20.30 -29.56
C SER A 205 -1.26 19.67 -28.91
N SER A 206 -1.31 19.57 -27.58
CA SER A 206 -2.44 18.98 -26.86
C SER A 206 -2.55 19.52 -25.44
N CYS A 207 -3.77 19.53 -24.91
CA CYS A 207 -4.10 19.81 -23.52
C CYS A 207 -5.26 18.88 -23.14
N ALA A 208 -5.24 18.28 -21.95
CA ALA A 208 -6.31 17.39 -21.50
C ALA A 208 -6.90 17.86 -20.17
N PHE A 209 -7.96 18.66 -20.26
CA PHE A 209 -8.87 18.96 -19.15
C PHE A 209 -9.97 17.89 -19.15
N VAL A 210 -10.06 17.12 -18.07
CA VAL A 210 -10.93 15.93 -18.00
C VAL A 210 -11.88 16.05 -16.81
N GLY A 211 -13.18 15.97 -17.06
CA GLY A 211 -14.22 16.17 -16.06
C GLY A 211 -15.57 16.17 -16.74
N ARG A 212 -16.66 16.34 -15.98
CA ARG A 212 -17.95 16.62 -16.62
C ARG A 212 -17.87 18.02 -17.24
N PRO A 213 -18.59 18.28 -18.35
CA PRO A 213 -18.57 19.59 -19.00
C PRO A 213 -18.88 20.74 -18.02
N ASP A 214 -19.78 20.49 -17.06
CA ASP A 214 -20.17 21.43 -16.02
C ASP A 214 -19.14 21.64 -14.90
N ASP A 215 -18.18 20.72 -14.72
CA ASP A 215 -17.17 20.81 -13.66
C ASP A 215 -15.89 21.51 -14.15
N ILE A 216 -15.79 21.79 -15.45
CA ILE A 216 -14.71 22.52 -16.11
C ILE A 216 -15.22 23.92 -16.46
N PRO A 217 -14.46 25.00 -16.19
CA PRO A 217 -14.89 26.34 -16.62
C PRO A 217 -14.97 26.43 -18.14
N THR A 218 -15.95 27.18 -18.64
CA THR A 218 -16.16 27.32 -20.08
C THR A 218 -14.97 28.01 -20.72
N VAL A 219 -14.29 27.32 -21.64
CA VAL A 219 -13.15 27.87 -22.36
C VAL A 219 -13.65 28.89 -23.39
N ALA A 220 -13.23 30.15 -23.22
CA ALA A 220 -13.65 31.25 -24.09
C ALA A 220 -12.78 31.34 -25.35
N ARG A 221 -11.50 30.96 -25.26
CA ARG A 221 -10.55 30.94 -26.38
C ARG A 221 -9.61 29.75 -26.31
N ALA A 222 -9.00 29.41 -27.45
CA ALA A 222 -8.00 28.36 -27.51
C ALA A 222 -6.85 28.61 -26.50
N PRO A 223 -6.37 27.58 -25.80
CA PRO A 223 -5.25 27.70 -24.87
C PRO A 223 -4.00 28.32 -25.54
N GLN A 224 -3.33 29.21 -24.82
CA GLN A 224 -2.14 29.91 -25.29
C GLN A 224 -0.93 29.53 -24.44
N TRP A 225 0.15 29.14 -25.09
CA TRP A 225 1.44 28.88 -24.46
C TRP A 225 2.34 30.11 -24.57
N ASP A 226 3.19 30.32 -23.57
CA ASP A 226 4.29 31.26 -23.68
C ASP A 226 5.41 30.74 -24.60
N ASP A 227 6.36 31.60 -24.95
CA ASP A 227 7.46 31.26 -25.88
C ASP A 227 8.32 30.08 -25.38
N SER A 228 8.41 29.89 -24.06
CA SER A 228 9.16 28.78 -23.46
C SER A 228 8.35 27.48 -23.33
N VAL A 229 7.05 27.52 -23.62
CA VAL A 229 6.09 26.41 -23.47
C VAL A 229 6.09 25.85 -22.03
N THR A 230 6.33 26.71 -21.03
CA THR A 230 6.30 26.37 -19.60
C THR A 230 5.06 26.92 -18.90
N SER A 231 4.35 27.86 -19.53
CA SER A 231 3.15 28.48 -18.97
C SER A 231 2.00 28.41 -19.97
N LEU A 232 0.91 27.76 -19.57
CA LEU A 232 -0.35 27.74 -20.31
C LEU A 232 -1.31 28.77 -19.71
N THR A 233 -1.84 29.65 -20.55
CA THR A 233 -2.94 30.55 -20.23
C THR A 233 -4.19 30.13 -20.98
N VAL A 234 -5.30 29.97 -20.26
CA VAL A 234 -6.61 29.65 -20.84
C VAL A 234 -7.59 30.74 -20.44
N GLU A 235 -8.15 31.44 -21.42
CA GLU A 235 -9.26 32.35 -21.17
C GLU A 235 -10.53 31.54 -20.90
N VAL A 236 -11.18 31.82 -19.77
CA VAL A 236 -12.33 31.06 -19.29
C VAL A 236 -13.43 31.96 -18.75
N GLN A 237 -14.64 31.43 -18.72
CA GLN A 237 -15.77 32.01 -18.00
C GLN A 237 -16.07 31.15 -16.78
N MET A 238 -16.20 31.82 -15.64
CA MET A 238 -16.54 31.20 -14.37
C MET A 238 -17.85 31.76 -13.82
N THR A 239 -18.61 30.94 -13.11
CA THR A 239 -19.84 31.35 -12.44
C THR A 239 -19.56 31.64 -10.97
N PRO A 240 -19.92 32.82 -10.43
CA PRO A 240 -19.86 33.10 -9.00
C PRO A 240 -20.57 32.03 -8.17
N GLY A 241 -20.03 31.73 -6.98
CA GLY A 241 -20.55 30.69 -6.08
C GLY A 241 -20.34 29.24 -6.54
N ARG A 242 -19.77 29.01 -7.73
CA ARG A 242 -19.56 27.65 -8.27
C ARG A 242 -18.23 27.05 -7.82
N THR A 243 -18.25 25.75 -7.56
CA THR A 243 -17.03 24.94 -7.38
C THR A 243 -16.73 24.19 -8.67
N TYR A 244 -15.52 24.34 -9.18
CA TYR A 244 -15.00 23.58 -10.31
C TYR A 244 -14.19 22.40 -9.80
N HIS A 245 -14.31 21.25 -10.47
CA HIS A 245 -13.64 20.00 -10.11
C HIS A 245 -13.33 19.17 -11.36
N TYR A 246 -12.08 19.19 -11.77
CA TYR A 246 -11.64 18.50 -12.98
C TYR A 246 -10.22 17.98 -12.81
N TRP A 247 -9.73 17.28 -13.83
CA TRP A 247 -8.38 16.72 -13.85
C TRP A 247 -7.58 17.32 -14.99
N LEU A 248 -6.28 17.55 -14.74
CA LEU A 248 -5.29 17.72 -15.79
C LEU A 248 -4.65 16.36 -16.03
N ASN A 249 -4.92 15.79 -17.21
CA ASN A 249 -4.74 14.38 -17.52
C ASN A 249 -5.55 13.44 -16.60
N HIS A 250 -6.25 12.46 -17.18
CA HIS A 250 -6.90 11.40 -16.41
C HIS A 250 -7.28 10.20 -17.30
N GLY A 251 -7.13 8.98 -16.79
CA GLY A 251 -7.40 7.75 -17.54
C GLY A 251 -6.56 7.68 -18.82
N GLN A 252 -7.22 7.57 -19.97
CA GLN A 252 -6.56 7.52 -21.29
C GLN A 252 -6.25 8.91 -21.86
N ASN A 253 -6.78 9.99 -21.26
CA ASN A 253 -6.58 11.35 -21.73
C ASN A 253 -5.30 11.92 -21.10
N LEU A 254 -4.19 11.82 -21.82
CA LEU A 254 -2.85 12.25 -21.37
C LEU A 254 -2.30 13.34 -22.31
N GLY A 255 -3.00 14.46 -22.42
CA GLY A 255 -2.69 15.55 -23.35
C GLY A 255 -1.58 16.48 -22.88
N PHE A 256 -1.45 16.69 -21.55
CA PHE A 256 -0.32 17.42 -20.99
C PHE A 256 0.92 16.54 -20.92
N ARG A 257 1.93 16.87 -21.73
CA ARG A 257 3.19 16.13 -21.84
C ARG A 257 4.37 17.09 -21.86
N ALA A 258 5.48 16.68 -21.27
CA ALA A 258 6.77 17.31 -21.45
C ALA A 258 7.22 17.20 -22.91
N ALA A 259 8.19 18.02 -23.32
CA ALA A 259 8.74 18.00 -24.68
C ALA A 259 9.31 16.62 -25.10
N ASP A 260 9.73 15.78 -24.15
CA ASP A 260 10.20 14.41 -24.39
C ASP A 260 9.06 13.37 -24.51
N GLY A 261 7.81 13.80 -24.41
CA GLY A 261 6.61 12.95 -24.49
C GLY A 261 6.13 12.38 -23.16
N THR A 262 6.90 12.55 -22.07
CA THR A 262 6.53 12.09 -20.73
C THR A 262 5.25 12.80 -20.26
N PRO A 263 4.17 12.06 -19.93
CA PRO A 263 2.92 12.68 -19.50
C PRO A 263 3.04 13.24 -18.09
N LEU A 264 2.38 14.38 -17.86
CA LEU A 264 2.03 14.85 -16.51
C LEU A 264 1.20 13.77 -15.81
N THR A 265 1.58 13.40 -14.59
CA THR A 265 0.76 12.53 -13.73
C THR A 265 -0.60 13.19 -13.47
N PRO A 266 -1.71 12.44 -13.40
CA PRO A 266 -3.03 13.03 -13.20
C PRO A 266 -3.07 14.00 -12.01
N VAL A 267 -3.48 15.25 -12.27
CA VAL A 267 -3.63 16.27 -11.23
C VAL A 267 -5.11 16.56 -11.05
N GLU A 268 -5.65 16.25 -9.88
CA GLU A 268 -6.98 16.68 -9.47
C GLU A 268 -6.95 18.18 -9.16
N VAL A 269 -7.83 18.94 -9.82
CA VAL A 269 -7.96 20.38 -9.65
C VAL A 269 -9.34 20.68 -9.07
N ARG A 270 -9.37 21.45 -7.99
CA ARG A 270 -10.59 21.92 -7.35
C ARG A 270 -10.44 23.35 -6.88
N TYR A 271 -11.41 24.21 -7.15
CA TYR A 271 -11.48 25.54 -6.55
C TYR A 271 -12.92 26.07 -6.54
N THR A 272 -13.21 27.02 -5.66
CA THR A 272 -14.53 27.65 -5.50
C THR A 272 -14.42 29.15 -5.78
N VAL A 273 -15.30 29.63 -6.65
CA VAL A 273 -15.46 31.04 -6.98
C VAL A 273 -16.35 31.70 -5.94
N ALA A 274 -15.96 32.87 -5.46
CA ALA A 274 -16.72 33.61 -4.48
C ALA A 274 -18.10 34.00 -5.04
N ASP A 275 -19.09 34.16 -4.16
CA ASP A 275 -20.48 34.51 -4.49
C ASP A 275 -20.76 36.02 -4.43
N ARG A 276 -19.70 36.84 -4.32
CA ARG A 276 -19.76 38.27 -3.98
C ARG A 276 -19.64 39.21 -5.17
#